data_AF-A0A661C8L2-F1
#
_entry.id   AF-A0A661C8L2-F1
#
_cell.length_a   1.000
_cell.length_b   1.000
_cell.length_c   1.000
_cell.angle_alpha   90.00
_cell.angle_beta   90.00
_cell.angle_gamma   90.00
#
_symmetry.space_group_name_H-M   'P 1'
#
loop_
_entity.id
_entity.type
_entity.pdbx_description
1 polymer ?
#
loop_
_entity_poly.entity_id
_entity_poly.type
_entity_poly.pdbx_seq_one_letter_code
_entity_poly.pdbx_strand_id
1 'polypeptide(L)'
;MNLDRVSSGRNVPNEINVIIEIPSHADPVKYELDKETGAMFVDRFMSTAMHYPCNYGYVPHTLSKDGDPVDVLVLSPVPLISGSVIACRPVGVLLMADEAGDDAKVLSVPID
;
A
#
# COMPACT_ATOMS: atom_id res chain seq x y z
N MET A 1 10.89 -12.71 2.60
CA MET A 1 11.42 -11.48 3.23
C MET A 1 10.80 -11.40 4.63
N ASN A 2 11.47 -10.86 5.65
CA ASN A 2 10.89 -10.78 7.00
C ASN A 2 10.25 -9.39 7.20
N LEU A 3 9.09 -9.20 6.57
CA LEU A 3 8.42 -7.90 6.50
C LEU A 3 7.86 -7.44 7.86
N ASP A 4 7.58 -8.38 8.77
CA ASP A 4 7.15 -8.09 10.15
C ASP A 4 8.19 -7.36 11.00
N ARG A 5 9.44 -7.26 10.51
CA ARG A 5 10.51 -6.50 11.18
C ARG A 5 10.66 -5.08 10.64
N VAL A 6 9.88 -4.70 9.64
CA VAL A 6 9.91 -3.36 9.04
C VAL A 6 9.08 -2.43 9.93
N SER A 7 9.71 -1.42 10.53
CA SER A 7 8.97 -0.42 11.33
C SER A 7 7.99 0.38 10.46
N SER A 8 6.97 0.98 11.06
CA SER A 8 6.02 1.86 10.36
C SER A 8 6.66 3.12 9.74
N GLY A 9 7.91 3.43 10.09
CA GLY A 9 8.64 4.62 9.66
C GLY A 9 9.70 5.03 10.68
N ARG A 10 10.49 6.05 10.34
CA ARG A 10 11.49 6.65 11.27
C ARG A 10 10.93 7.85 12.04
N ASN A 11 9.92 8.52 11.49
CA ASN A 11 9.36 9.76 12.03
C ASN A 11 7.85 9.82 11.73
N VAL A 12 7.09 8.83 12.22
CA VAL A 12 5.63 8.75 12.00
C VAL A 12 4.94 9.91 12.75
N PRO A 13 3.99 10.66 12.13
CA PRO A 13 3.35 10.40 10.83
C PRO A 13 4.00 11.10 9.63
N ASN A 14 5.11 11.82 9.80
CA ASN A 14 5.72 12.62 8.73
C ASN A 14 6.50 11.77 7.72
N GLU A 15 7.09 10.66 8.17
CA GLU A 15 7.82 9.70 7.34
C GLU A 15 7.40 8.28 7.72
N ILE A 16 6.81 7.57 6.75
CA ILE A 16 6.30 6.21 6.89
C ILE A 16 7.06 5.27 5.95
N ASN A 17 7.19 4.00 6.34
CA ASN A 17 7.58 2.94 5.42
C ASN A 17 6.32 2.36 4.79
N VAL A 18 6.35 2.15 3.47
CA VAL A 18 5.27 1.52 2.73
C VAL A 18 5.80 0.24 2.09
N ILE A 19 5.14 -0.88 2.36
CA ILE A 19 5.42 -2.17 1.71
C ILE A 19 4.56 -2.23 0.45
N ILE A 20 5.19 -2.32 -0.71
CA ILE A 20 4.49 -2.31 -2.00
C ILE A 20 3.88 -3.68 -2.28
N GLU A 21 2.59 -3.71 -2.60
CA GLU A 21 1.89 -4.93 -3.01
C GLU A 21 1.67 -4.95 -4.52
N ILE A 22 1.25 -3.81 -5.08
CA ILE A 22 0.89 -3.66 -6.49
C ILE A 22 1.69 -2.52 -7.12
N PRO A 23 2.58 -2.82 -8.08
CA PRO A 23 3.31 -1.79 -8.80
C PRO A 23 2.39 -0.90 -9.64
N SER A 24 2.75 0.37 -9.80
CA SER A 24 2.03 1.27 -10.72
C SER A 24 2.02 0.69 -12.13
N HIS A 25 0.88 0.74 -12.82
CA HIS A 25 0.70 0.24 -14.19
C HIS A 25 0.99 -1.26 -14.39
N ALA A 26 1.01 -2.06 -13.32
CA ALA A 26 1.11 -3.51 -13.42
C ALA A 26 -0.11 -4.14 -14.10
N ASP A 27 0.04 -5.41 -14.52
CA ASP A 27 -1.07 -6.24 -14.98
C ASP A 27 -2.23 -6.24 -13.97
N PRO A 28 -3.50 -6.42 -14.42
CA PRO A 28 -4.71 -6.26 -13.61
C PRO A 28 -4.92 -7.40 -12.60
N VAL A 29 -4.01 -7.51 -11.62
CA VAL A 29 -4.02 -8.48 -10.53
C VAL A 29 -3.91 -7.72 -9.21
N LYS A 30 -4.87 -7.91 -8.31
CA LYS A 30 -4.77 -7.46 -6.93
C LYS A 30 -3.95 -8.49 -6.17
N TYR A 31 -2.72 -8.10 -5.82
CA TYR A 31 -1.89 -8.84 -4.90
C TYR A 31 -2.10 -8.32 -3.48
N GLU A 32 -1.92 -9.19 -2.50
CA GLU A 32 -2.05 -8.87 -1.08
C GLU A 32 -1.05 -9.71 -0.28
N LEU A 33 -0.42 -9.12 0.73
CA LEU A 33 0.48 -9.86 1.61
C LEU A 33 -0.33 -10.62 2.65
N ASP A 34 -0.16 -11.94 2.67
CA ASP A 34 -0.69 -12.76 3.75
C ASP A 34 0.13 -12.55 5.03
N LYS A 35 -0.53 -12.09 6.10
CA LYS A 35 0.10 -11.70 7.37
C LYS A 35 0.69 -12.89 8.15
N GLU A 36 0.17 -14.09 7.96
CA GLU A 36 0.65 -15.29 8.68
C GLU A 36 1.91 -15.86 8.05
N THR A 37 1.96 -15.92 6.72
CA THR A 37 3.06 -16.54 5.96
C THR A 37 4.09 -15.53 5.47
N GLY A 38 3.72 -14.25 5.35
CA GLY A 38 4.55 -13.20 4.75
C GLY A 38 4.77 -13.38 3.24
N ALA A 39 3.88 -14.12 2.56
CA ALA A 39 3.93 -14.33 1.13
C ALA A 39 2.93 -13.42 0.39
N MET A 40 3.25 -13.05 -0.85
CA MET A 40 2.32 -12.33 -1.72
C MET A 40 1.32 -13.32 -2.32
N PHE A 41 0.04 -13.13 -2.02
CA PHE A 41 -1.07 -13.91 -2.58
C PHE A 41 -1.75 -13.12 -3.69
N VAL A 42 -2.36 -13.87 -4.62
CA VAL A 42 -3.31 -13.31 -5.58
C VAL A 42 -4.67 -13.27 -4.88
N ASP A 43 -5.15 -12.08 -4.56
CA ASP A 43 -6.52 -11.88 -4.04
C ASP A 43 -7.53 -12.09 -5.19
N ARG A 44 -7.36 -11.33 -6.28
CA ARG A 44 -8.23 -11.44 -7.46
C ARG A 44 -7.62 -10.86 -8.74
N PHE A 45 -8.15 -11.31 -9.87
CA PHE A 45 -7.97 -10.63 -11.15
C PHE A 45 -8.97 -9.47 -11.27
N MET A 46 -8.53 -8.29 -11.71
CA MET A 46 -9.41 -7.14 -11.89
C MET A 46 -10.20 -7.28 -13.19
N SER A 47 -11.52 -7.10 -13.12
CA SER A 47 -12.42 -7.24 -14.28
C SER A 47 -12.53 -5.97 -15.14
N THR A 48 -12.19 -4.82 -14.56
CA THR A 48 -12.18 -3.52 -15.26
C THR A 48 -10.90 -3.35 -16.07
N ALA A 49 -11.01 -2.75 -17.26
CA ALA A 49 -9.86 -2.39 -18.10
C ALA A 49 -9.11 -1.15 -17.55
N MET A 50 -8.61 -1.26 -16.32
CA MET A 50 -7.90 -0.22 -15.58
C MET A 50 -6.66 -0.81 -14.91
N HIS A 51 -5.67 0.05 -14.67
CA HIS A 51 -4.45 -0.28 -13.93
C HIS A 51 -4.29 0.69 -12.75
N TYR A 52 -3.54 0.27 -11.73
CA TYR A 52 -3.21 1.15 -10.62
C TYR A 52 -2.40 2.36 -11.12
N PRO A 53 -2.85 3.61 -10.85
CA PRO A 53 -2.19 4.81 -11.35
C PRO A 53 -0.91 5.16 -10.57
N CYS A 54 -0.69 4.51 -9.43
CA CYS A 54 0.40 4.71 -8.49
C CYS A 54 0.78 3.35 -7.89
N ASN A 55 1.93 3.26 -7.21
CA ASN A 55 2.21 2.03 -6.45
C ASN A 55 1.27 1.98 -5.26
N TYR A 56 0.72 0.80 -4.99
CA TYR A 56 -0.17 0.57 -3.87
C TYR A 56 0.47 -0.40 -2.89
N GLY A 57 0.23 -0.13 -1.62
CA GLY A 57 0.75 -0.91 -0.52
C GLY A 57 0.22 -0.40 0.80
N TYR A 58 0.85 -0.81 1.89
CA TYR A 58 0.37 -0.50 3.23
C TYR A 58 1.52 -0.11 4.18
N VAL A 59 1.15 0.53 5.31
CA VAL A 59 2.09 0.83 6.40
C VAL A 59 2.10 -0.31 7.41
N PRO A 60 3.23 -0.99 7.65
CA PRO A 60 3.29 -2.08 8.61
C PRO A 60 3.02 -1.58 10.04
N HIS A 61 2.50 -2.46 10.89
CA HIS A 61 2.18 -2.18 12.30
C HIS A 61 1.21 -1.00 12.50
N THR A 62 0.25 -0.84 11.60
CA THR A 62 -0.88 0.08 11.74
C THR A 62 -2.20 -0.70 11.71
N LEU A 63 -3.29 -0.07 12.14
CA LEU A 63 -4.61 -0.67 12.16
C LEU A 63 -5.65 0.39 11.77
N SER A 64 -6.34 0.16 10.67
CA SER A 64 -7.50 0.91 10.18
C SER A 64 -8.79 0.36 10.80
N LYS A 65 -9.92 1.02 10.52
CA LYS A 65 -11.23 0.67 11.10
C LYS A 65 -11.82 -0.63 10.57
N ASP A 66 -11.40 -1.04 9.38
CA ASP A 66 -11.74 -2.30 8.71
C ASP A 66 -10.96 -3.50 9.28
N GLY A 67 -9.92 -3.26 10.11
CA GLY A 67 -9.07 -4.30 10.69
C GLY A 67 -7.78 -4.54 9.92
N ASP A 68 -7.54 -3.83 8.82
CA ASP A 68 -6.34 -3.94 8.01
C ASP A 68 -5.34 -2.81 8.26
N PRO A 69 -4.06 -2.96 7.85
CA PRO A 69 -3.11 -1.88 7.93
C PRO A 69 -3.54 -0.70 7.04
N VAL A 70 -3.04 0.49 7.35
CA VAL A 70 -3.37 1.70 6.58
C VAL A 70 -2.86 1.59 5.14
N ASP A 71 -3.79 1.71 4.20
CA ASP A 71 -3.54 1.75 2.76
C ASP A 71 -2.83 3.03 2.30
N VAL A 72 -1.91 2.87 1.37
CA VAL A 72 -1.12 3.97 0.82
C VAL A 72 -0.98 3.85 -0.70
N LEU A 73 -1.26 4.96 -1.38
CA LEU A 73 -0.88 5.20 -2.77
C LEU A 73 0.41 6.03 -2.80
N VAL A 74 1.45 5.48 -3.42
CA VAL A 74 2.77 6.10 -3.56
C VAL A 74 2.95 6.57 -4.99
N LEU A 75 2.97 7.89 -5.18
CA LEU A 75 3.27 8.51 -6.46
C LEU A 75 4.79 8.58 -6.65
N SER A 76 5.34 7.71 -7.50
CA SER A 76 6.76 7.65 -7.85
C SER A 76 6.95 7.71 -9.37
N PRO A 77 8.14 8.09 -9.87
CA PRO A 77 8.40 8.22 -11.30
C PRO A 77 8.42 6.89 -12.06
N VAL A 78 8.57 5.76 -11.35
CA VAL A 78 8.63 4.41 -11.94
C VAL A 78 7.87 3.40 -11.07
N PRO A 79 7.39 2.29 -11.66
CA PRO A 79 6.85 1.16 -10.90
C PRO A 79 7.91 0.54 -9.97
N LEU A 80 7.46 0.11 -8.79
CA LEU A 80 8.29 -0.56 -7.80
C LEU A 80 8.09 -2.07 -7.84
N ILE A 81 8.91 -2.82 -7.11
CA ILE A 81 8.80 -4.29 -7.05
C ILE A 81 7.86 -4.66 -5.90
N SER A 82 6.94 -5.62 -6.11
CA SER A 82 6.11 -6.16 -5.01
C SER A 82 6.99 -6.72 -3.89
N GLY A 83 6.62 -6.46 -2.64
CA GLY A 83 7.37 -6.76 -1.43
C GLY A 83 8.53 -5.80 -1.14
N SER A 84 8.83 -4.83 -2.02
CA SER A 84 9.82 -3.79 -1.71
C SER A 84 9.27 -2.80 -0.68
N VAL A 85 10.19 -2.17 0.06
CA VAL A 85 9.86 -1.15 1.06
C VAL A 85 10.37 0.19 0.57
N ILE A 86 9.50 1.21 0.59
CA ILE A 86 9.86 2.59 0.28
C ILE A 86 9.52 3.51 1.45
N ALA A 87 10.43 4.43 1.77
CA ALA A 87 10.17 5.49 2.73
C ALA A 87 9.44 6.64 2.02
N CYS A 88 8.31 7.05 2.57
CA CYS A 88 7.41 8.03 1.97
C CYS A 88 6.99 9.10 2.97
N ARG A 89 6.66 10.28 2.45
CA ARG A 89 6.00 11.36 3.17
C ARG A 89 4.52 11.40 2.77
N PRO A 90 3.57 11.26 3.71
CA PRO A 90 2.16 11.47 3.44
C PRO A 90 1.89 12.93 3.03
N VAL A 91 1.02 13.13 2.05
CA VAL A 91 0.64 14.47 1.52
C VAL A 91 -0.86 14.73 1.51
N GLY A 92 -1.67 13.68 1.68
CA GLY A 92 -3.13 13.80 1.73
C GLY A 92 -3.79 12.46 1.99
N VAL A 93 -5.12 12.46 2.04
CA VAL A 93 -5.93 11.25 2.18
C VAL A 93 -7.08 11.33 1.20
N LEU A 94 -7.27 10.27 0.41
CA LEU A 94 -8.46 10.05 -0.39
C LEU A 94 -9.50 9.39 0.51
N LEU A 95 -10.56 10.12 0.83
CA LEU A 95 -11.70 9.61 1.59
C LEU A 95 -12.74 9.06 0.61
N MET A 96 -13.20 7.85 0.86
CA MET A 96 -14.20 7.17 0.06
C MET A 96 -15.14 6.35 0.95
N ALA A 97 -16.26 5.93 0.37
CA ALA A 97 -17.18 5.01 1.01
C ALA A 97 -17.57 3.94 0.00
N ASP A 98 -17.62 2.70 0.45
CA ASP A 98 -18.01 1.52 -0.32
C ASP A 98 -19.13 0.75 0.40
N GLU A 99 -19.42 -0.47 -0.04
CA GLU A 99 -20.42 -1.34 0.58
C GLU A 99 -20.09 -1.78 2.03
N ALA A 100 -18.82 -1.73 2.44
CA ALA A 100 -18.34 -2.12 3.76
C ALA A 100 -18.22 -0.93 4.72
N GLY A 101 -18.25 0.31 4.21
CA GLY A 101 -18.35 1.53 5.02
C GLY A 101 -17.39 2.61 4.54
N ASP A 102 -16.82 3.35 5.50
CA ASP A 102 -15.82 4.38 5.22
C ASP A 102 -14.45 3.73 4.92
N ASP A 103 -13.83 4.10 3.81
CA ASP A 103 -12.48 3.68 3.42
C ASP A 103 -11.61 4.93 3.17
N ALA A 104 -10.32 4.83 3.51
CA ALA A 104 -9.39 5.94 3.43
C ALA A 104 -8.03 5.47 2.92
N LYS A 105 -7.55 6.09 1.84
CA LYS A 105 -6.25 5.78 1.24
C LYS A 105 -5.31 6.96 1.38
N VAL A 106 -4.18 6.76 2.05
CA VAL A 106 -3.16 7.81 2.21
C VAL A 106 -2.49 8.05 0.86
N LEU A 107 -2.40 9.31 0.45
CA LEU A 107 -1.58 9.72 -0.69
C LEU A 107 -0.20 10.11 -0.18
N SER A 108 0.85 9.59 -0.82
CA SER A 108 2.22 9.85 -0.41
C SER A 108 3.17 9.98 -1.61
N VAL A 109 4.32 10.59 -1.34
CA VAL A 109 5.46 10.70 -2.27
C VAL A 109 6.72 10.15 -1.59
N PRO A 110 7.72 9.65 -2.34
CA PRO A 110 9.02 9.29 -1.77
C PRO A 110 9.64 10.43 -0.97
N ILE A 111 10.42 10.10 0.05
CA ILE A 111 11.32 11.08 0.68
C ILE A 111 12.42 11.51 -0.31
N ASP A 112 12.93 12.74 -0.14
CA ASP A 112 14.02 13.29 -0.97
C ASP A 112 15.37 12.56 -0.76
#